data_AF-A0A7I9UVA7-F1
#
_entry.id   AF-A0A7I9UVA7-F1
#
_cell.length_a   1.000
_cell.length_b   1.000
_cell.length_c   1.000
_cell.angle_alpha   90.00
_cell.angle_beta   90.00
_cell.angle_gamma   90.00
#
_symmetry.space_group_name_H-M   'P 1'
#
loop_
_entity.id
_entity.type
_entity.pdbx_description
1 polymer ?
#
loop_
_entity_poly.entity_id
_entity_poly.type
_entity_poly.pdbx_seq_one_letter_code
_entity_poly.pdbx_strand_id
1 'polypeptide(L)'
;MNKPVAQACIAVDLVLLVGLVIWRPWGPIPMVIVGTVLFAGALTGLLLIPLGPDPAAARVRTAARVPTSPPAPEPVRRQWERAVEHHRGVLSAYGAYELDPSMLLKYPAMWDLSAPAVTNFHDALELVGSLATDDYPDEKSARDYVDAVTMLRRDWAAADRFARSTGTANLAQADAAACERALKVWNHADGTDGHERAAYLKQVIATIDTLSERGVITAPEQIQAQLATQVRKAIEK
;
A
#
# COMPACT_ATOMS: atom_id res chain seq x y z
N MET A 1 23.12 -21.56 -49.65
CA MET A 1 23.63 -20.96 -48.41
C MET A 1 22.42 -20.55 -47.58
N ASN A 2 22.32 -21.14 -46.38
CA ASN A 2 21.07 -21.46 -45.67
C ASN A 2 20.46 -20.28 -44.91
N LYS A 3 19.11 -20.18 -44.91
CA LYS A 3 18.24 -19.85 -43.75
C LYS A 3 16.74 -19.94 -44.11
N PRO A 4 16.13 -21.15 -44.12
CA PRO A 4 14.68 -21.29 -43.95
C PRO A 4 14.27 -21.98 -42.63
N VAL A 5 15.19 -22.16 -41.69
CA VAL A 5 14.92 -22.92 -40.43
C VAL A 5 14.46 -22.01 -39.28
N ALA A 6 14.75 -20.70 -39.32
CA ALA A 6 14.43 -19.79 -38.21
C ALA A 6 12.96 -19.33 -38.18
N GLN A 7 12.26 -19.31 -39.32
CA GLN A 7 10.84 -18.91 -39.39
C GLN A 7 9.89 -20.03 -38.93
N ALA A 8 10.28 -21.30 -39.05
CA ALA A 8 9.47 -22.43 -38.63
C ALA A 8 9.45 -22.59 -37.09
N CYS A 9 10.57 -22.34 -36.39
CA CYS A 9 10.61 -22.45 -34.93
C CYS A 9 9.74 -21.39 -34.22
N ILE A 10 9.70 -20.16 -34.74
CA ILE A 10 8.90 -19.07 -34.14
C ILE A 10 7.40 -19.31 -34.29
N ALA A 11 6.97 -19.94 -35.39
CA ALA A 11 5.56 -20.26 -35.62
C ALA A 11 5.06 -21.40 -34.70
N VAL A 12 5.92 -22.35 -34.35
CA VAL A 12 5.58 -23.49 -33.47
C VAL A 12 5.48 -23.06 -32.00
N ASP A 13 6.35 -22.15 -31.54
CA ASP A 13 6.32 -21.65 -30.16
C ASP A 13 5.06 -20.81 -29.85
N LEU A 14 4.56 -20.03 -30.82
CA LEU A 14 3.35 -19.21 -30.62
C LEU A 14 2.07 -20.05 -30.54
N VAL A 15 1.98 -21.15 -31.30
CA VAL A 15 0.82 -22.06 -31.26
C VAL A 15 0.82 -22.88 -29.96
N LEU A 16 2.00 -23.25 -29.44
CA LEU A 16 2.13 -23.90 -28.14
C LEU A 16 1.83 -22.96 -26.95
N LEU A 17 2.21 -21.68 -27.02
CA LEU A 17 1.87 -20.69 -26.00
C LEU A 17 0.37 -20.37 -25.95
N VAL A 18 -0.31 -20.32 -27.10
CA VAL A 18 -1.77 -20.11 -27.15
C VAL A 18 -2.52 -21.37 -26.70
N GLY A 19 -2.04 -22.57 -27.03
CA GLY A 19 -2.64 -23.82 -26.57
C GLY A 19 -2.52 -24.06 -25.06
N LEU A 20 -1.41 -23.64 -24.44
CA LEU A 20 -1.18 -23.84 -23.00
C LEU A 20 -2.00 -22.89 -22.11
N VAL A 21 -2.45 -21.75 -22.66
CA VAL A 21 -3.36 -20.81 -21.99
C VAL A 21 -4.80 -21.32 -21.99
N ILE A 22 -5.16 -22.23 -22.90
CA ILE A 22 -6.53 -22.73 -23.07
C ILE A 22 -6.84 -23.94 -22.14
N TRP A 23 -5.85 -24.55 -21.49
CA TRP A 23 -5.99 -25.81 -20.75
C TRP A 23 -5.61 -25.74 -19.26
N ARG A 24 -5.94 -24.66 -18.56
CA ARG A 24 -5.85 -24.61 -17.08
C ARG A 24 -7.16 -24.14 -16.44
N PRO A 25 -7.82 -24.95 -15.59
CA PRO A 25 -9.22 -24.73 -15.19
C PRO A 25 -9.32 -23.85 -13.94
N TRP A 26 -9.24 -22.53 -14.08
CA TRP A 26 -9.49 -21.59 -12.98
C TRP A 26 -10.56 -20.57 -13.37
N GLY A 27 -11.82 -20.85 -12.99
CA GLY A 27 -12.85 -19.92 -12.47
C GLY A 27 -13.24 -18.61 -13.21
N PRO A 28 -14.50 -18.13 -13.03
CA PRO A 28 -15.10 -17.07 -13.84
C PRO A 28 -14.70 -15.63 -13.44
N ILE A 29 -13.40 -15.31 -13.43
CA ILE A 29 -12.93 -13.97 -13.00
C ILE A 29 -12.33 -13.07 -14.10
N PRO A 30 -11.95 -13.51 -15.34
CA PRO A 30 -11.47 -12.55 -16.33
C PRO A 30 -12.59 -11.86 -17.14
N MET A 31 -13.87 -11.99 -16.76
CA MET A 31 -15.00 -11.47 -17.54
C MET A 31 -15.37 -10.00 -17.22
N VAL A 32 -14.40 -9.17 -16.82
CA VAL A 32 -14.62 -7.71 -16.65
C VAL A 32 -13.58 -6.85 -17.40
N ILE A 33 -12.49 -7.43 -17.93
CA ILE A 33 -11.46 -6.66 -18.67
C ILE A 33 -11.50 -6.96 -20.18
N VAL A 34 -12.71 -6.99 -20.77
CA VAL A 34 -12.91 -6.92 -22.24
C VAL A 34 -14.15 -6.08 -22.60
N GLY A 35 -14.95 -5.63 -21.63
CA GLY A 35 -16.26 -5.01 -21.86
C GLY A 35 -16.32 -3.48 -22.06
N THR A 36 -15.21 -2.75 -22.05
CA THR A 36 -15.23 -1.27 -22.04
C THR A 36 -14.44 -0.58 -23.16
N VAL A 37 -13.93 -1.31 -24.16
CA VAL A 37 -13.25 -0.70 -25.33
C VAL A 37 -14.01 -0.87 -26.65
N LEU A 38 -15.16 -1.57 -26.66
CA LEU A 38 -15.92 -1.84 -27.89
C LEU A 38 -17.44 -1.62 -27.76
N PHE A 39 -17.87 -0.54 -27.09
CA PHE A 39 -19.30 -0.18 -27.02
C PHE A 39 -19.63 1.31 -27.27
N ALA A 40 -18.72 2.05 -27.92
CA ALA A 40 -18.97 3.45 -28.33
C ALA A 40 -18.57 3.73 -29.81
N GLY A 41 -18.41 2.69 -30.63
CA GLY A 41 -17.90 2.83 -32.00
C GLY A 41 -18.88 2.48 -33.13
N ALA A 42 -20.09 2.01 -32.83
CA ALA A 42 -20.97 1.45 -33.86
C ALA A 42 -22.46 1.68 -33.58
N LEU A 43 -22.88 2.94 -33.39
CA LEU A 43 -24.30 3.30 -33.55
C LEU A 43 -24.53 4.80 -33.75
N THR A 44 -23.86 5.44 -34.72
CA THR A 44 -24.32 6.76 -35.22
C THR A 44 -23.82 7.04 -36.64
N GLY A 45 -23.92 6.04 -37.51
CA GLY A 45 -23.96 6.28 -38.94
C GLY A 45 -25.43 6.37 -39.37
N LEU A 46 -25.77 7.43 -40.11
CA LEU A 46 -27.05 7.64 -40.82
C LEU A 46 -28.11 8.53 -40.13
N LEU A 47 -27.86 9.84 -40.08
CA LEU A 47 -28.85 10.82 -40.55
C LEU A 47 -28.16 12.09 -41.09
N LEU A 48 -28.43 12.39 -42.36
CA LEU A 48 -27.91 13.48 -43.18
C LEU A 48 -28.56 14.83 -42.84
N ILE A 49 -27.78 15.90 -42.59
CA ILE A 49 -28.02 17.27 -43.09
C ILE A 49 -26.67 18.01 -43.23
N PRO A 50 -26.28 18.53 -44.42
CA PRO A 50 -25.17 19.46 -44.54
C PRO A 50 -25.70 20.90 -44.38
N LEU A 51 -25.50 21.50 -43.20
CA LEU A 51 -25.57 22.95 -43.05
C LEU A 51 -24.15 23.51 -43.17
N GLY A 52 -23.97 24.44 -44.11
CA GLY A 52 -22.67 25.01 -44.45
C GLY A 52 -21.93 25.65 -43.27
N PRO A 53 -20.60 25.80 -43.36
CA PRO A 53 -19.81 26.42 -42.29
C PRO A 53 -20.20 27.90 -42.16
N ASP A 54 -20.83 28.24 -41.04
CA ASP A 54 -21.05 29.61 -40.62
C ASP A 54 -19.69 30.27 -40.29
N PRO A 55 -19.24 31.29 -41.04
CA PRO A 55 -17.94 31.94 -40.80
C PRO A 55 -17.92 32.75 -39.48
N ALA A 56 -19.03 32.84 -38.74
CA ALA A 56 -19.12 33.57 -37.48
C ALA A 56 -18.63 32.79 -36.25
N ALA A 57 -18.52 31.45 -36.30
CA ALA A 57 -18.04 30.64 -35.17
C ALA A 57 -16.49 30.57 -35.06
N ALA A 58 -15.78 31.12 -36.05
CA ALA A 58 -14.31 31.06 -36.13
C ALA A 58 -13.58 32.17 -35.33
N ARG A 59 -14.28 33.01 -34.54
CA ARG A 59 -13.69 34.19 -33.89
C ARG A 59 -13.51 34.15 -32.37
N VAL A 60 -13.83 33.04 -31.70
CA VAL A 60 -13.58 32.95 -30.24
C VAL A 60 -12.85 31.66 -29.91
N ARG A 61 -11.62 31.53 -30.40
CA ARG A 61 -10.67 30.53 -29.90
C ARG A 61 -9.22 30.92 -30.19
N THR A 62 -8.90 32.17 -29.88
CA THR A 62 -7.52 32.60 -29.64
C THR A 62 -7.44 33.11 -28.21
N ALA A 63 -7.83 32.25 -27.26
CA ALA A 63 -7.31 32.40 -25.91
C ALA A 63 -5.81 32.14 -26.04
N ALA A 64 -5.02 33.22 -25.99
CA ALA A 64 -3.58 33.16 -25.94
C ALA A 64 -3.19 32.14 -24.87
N ARG A 65 -2.56 31.05 -25.30
CA ARG A 65 -1.89 30.12 -24.40
C ARG A 65 -0.77 30.92 -23.77
N VAL A 66 -1.04 31.50 -22.60
CA VAL A 66 0.01 32.10 -21.76
C VAL A 66 1.06 31.00 -21.59
N PRO A 67 2.32 31.22 -22.01
CA PRO A 67 3.37 30.27 -21.69
C PRO A 67 3.49 30.25 -20.17
N THR A 68 2.97 29.20 -19.55
CA THR A 68 3.25 28.91 -18.15
C THR A 68 4.74 28.60 -18.09
N SER A 69 5.57 29.61 -17.81
CA SER A 69 6.96 29.35 -17.47
C SER A 69 6.97 28.34 -16.32
N PRO A 70 7.80 27.29 -16.39
CA PRO A 70 7.92 26.36 -15.28
C PRO A 70 8.28 27.15 -14.02
N PRO A 71 7.68 26.83 -12.85
CA PRO A 71 8.01 27.50 -11.61
C PRO A 71 9.52 27.42 -11.39
N ALA A 72 10.12 28.52 -10.94
CA ALA A 72 11.54 28.55 -10.59
C ALA A 72 11.85 27.40 -9.59
N PRO A 73 13.00 26.72 -9.72
CA PRO A 73 13.35 25.60 -8.86
C PRO A 73 13.29 26.05 -7.40
N GLU A 74 12.56 25.27 -6.60
CA GLU A 74 12.42 25.55 -5.18
C GLU A 74 13.79 25.42 -4.48
N PRO A 75 14.17 26.35 -3.57
CA PRO A 75 15.38 26.21 -2.78
C PRO A 75 15.44 24.85 -2.07
N VAL A 76 16.59 24.17 -2.13
CA VAL A 76 16.81 22.83 -1.54
C VAL A 76 16.41 22.79 -0.06
N ARG A 77 16.68 23.86 0.69
CA ARG A 77 16.24 24.02 2.08
C ARG A 77 14.75 23.81 2.27
N ARG A 78 13.90 24.41 1.43
CA ARG A 78 12.44 24.25 1.54
C ARG A 78 11.99 22.83 1.18
N GLN A 79 12.67 22.19 0.22
CA GLN A 79 12.41 20.80 -0.13
C GLN A 79 12.76 19.87 1.05
N TRP A 80 13.91 20.11 1.71
CA TRP A 80 14.33 19.38 2.89
C TRP A 80 13.35 19.56 4.06
N GLU A 81 12.94 20.80 4.37
CA GLU A 81 11.93 21.07 5.41
C GLU A 81 10.62 20.31 5.14
N ARG A 82 10.16 20.28 3.90
CA ARG A 82 8.98 19.49 3.50
C ARG A 82 9.21 17.98 3.65
N ALA A 83 10.40 17.49 3.29
CA ALA A 83 10.76 16.09 3.45
C ALA A 83 10.75 15.68 4.93
N VAL A 84 11.23 16.53 5.83
CA VAL A 84 11.16 16.30 7.28
C VAL A 84 9.70 16.13 7.74
N GLU A 85 8.80 17.01 7.31
CA GLU A 85 7.37 16.89 7.64
C GLU A 85 6.75 15.60 7.07
N HIS A 86 7.12 15.23 5.85
CA HIS A 86 6.65 13.98 5.27
C HIS A 86 7.18 12.74 5.99
N HIS A 87 8.45 12.75 6.41
CA HIS A 87 9.04 11.68 7.19
C HIS A 87 8.30 11.50 8.52
N ARG A 88 8.04 12.60 9.24
CA ARG A 88 7.22 12.59 10.47
C ARG A 88 5.82 12.05 10.22
N GLY A 89 5.20 12.42 9.10
CA GLY A 89 3.89 11.90 8.70
C GLY A 89 3.88 10.38 8.50
N VAL A 90 4.91 9.82 7.86
CA VAL A 90 5.06 8.36 7.70
C VAL A 90 5.29 7.69 9.06
N LEU A 91 6.21 8.21 9.88
CA LEU A 91 6.48 7.66 11.23
C LEU A 91 5.23 7.67 12.11
N SER A 92 4.42 8.74 12.06
CA SER A 92 3.17 8.79 12.81
C SER A 92 2.15 7.76 12.30
N ALA A 93 2.06 7.54 11.00
CA ALA A 93 1.14 6.57 10.41
C ALA A 93 1.58 5.13 10.70
N TYR A 94 2.87 4.84 10.58
CA TYR A 94 3.45 3.55 10.91
C TYR A 94 3.42 3.27 12.42
N GLY A 95 3.62 4.29 13.27
CA GLY A 95 3.49 4.16 14.72
C GLY A 95 2.11 3.66 15.16
N ALA A 96 1.04 3.92 14.40
CA ALA A 96 -0.26 3.31 14.67
C ALA A 96 -0.23 1.78 14.56
N TYR A 97 0.56 1.23 13.63
CA TYR A 97 0.77 -0.21 13.53
C TYR A 97 1.58 -0.76 14.72
N GLU A 98 2.61 -0.05 15.17
CA GLU A 98 3.48 -0.52 16.26
C GLU A 98 2.91 -0.33 17.67
N LEU A 99 1.89 0.51 17.82
CA LEU A 99 1.34 0.88 19.14
C LEU A 99 -0.11 0.47 19.36
N ASP A 100 -0.89 0.20 18.31
CA ASP A 100 -2.26 -0.28 18.45
C ASP A 100 -2.33 -1.81 18.27
N PRO A 101 -2.60 -2.59 19.34
CA PRO A 101 -2.83 -4.03 19.24
C PRO A 101 -3.90 -4.41 18.20
N SER A 102 -4.90 -3.55 18.01
CA SER A 102 -5.96 -3.77 17.03
C SER A 102 -5.42 -3.78 15.58
N MET A 103 -4.37 -3.00 15.30
CA MET A 103 -3.74 -2.94 13.98
C MET A 103 -2.98 -4.23 13.68
N LEU A 104 -2.24 -4.77 14.66
CA LEU A 104 -1.58 -6.09 14.54
C LEU A 104 -2.57 -7.20 14.23
N LEU A 105 -3.72 -7.21 14.92
CA LEU A 105 -4.74 -8.26 14.74
C LEU A 105 -5.52 -8.12 13.42
N LYS A 106 -5.73 -6.90 12.93
CA LYS A 106 -6.44 -6.64 11.66
C LYS A 106 -5.55 -6.85 10.44
N TYR A 107 -4.29 -6.41 10.54
CA TYR A 107 -3.37 -6.31 9.40
C TYR A 107 -2.00 -6.93 9.73
N PRO A 108 -1.93 -8.21 10.13
CA PRO A 108 -0.67 -8.87 10.48
C PRO A 108 0.33 -8.90 9.32
N ALA A 109 -0.15 -8.80 8.07
CA ALA A 109 0.68 -8.73 6.88
C ALA A 109 1.62 -7.51 6.82
N MET A 110 1.46 -6.48 7.66
CA MET A 110 2.44 -5.38 7.77
C MET A 110 3.82 -5.86 8.28
N TRP A 111 3.89 -7.00 8.96
CA TRP A 111 5.15 -7.59 9.46
C TRP A 111 5.57 -8.84 8.69
N ASP A 112 4.92 -9.14 7.58
CA ASP A 112 5.32 -10.25 6.71
C ASP A 112 6.51 -9.83 5.84
N LEU A 113 7.72 -10.05 6.37
CA LEU A 113 8.98 -9.74 5.68
C LEU A 113 9.26 -10.64 4.46
N SER A 114 8.38 -11.59 4.14
CA SER A 114 8.44 -12.31 2.87
C SER A 114 7.83 -11.49 1.71
N ALA A 115 7.01 -10.48 2.02
CA ALA A 115 6.36 -9.63 1.04
C ALA A 115 7.27 -8.46 0.61
N PRO A 116 7.62 -8.32 -0.69
CA PRO A 116 8.51 -7.25 -1.14
C PRO A 116 8.03 -5.84 -0.80
N ALA A 117 6.71 -5.60 -0.80
CA ALA A 117 6.15 -4.29 -0.44
C ALA A 117 6.50 -3.88 0.99
N VAL A 118 6.53 -4.85 1.92
CA VAL A 118 6.84 -4.65 3.33
C VAL A 118 8.34 -4.48 3.53
N THR A 119 9.15 -5.39 2.97
CA THR A 119 10.62 -5.29 3.06
C THR A 119 11.14 -3.98 2.48
N ASN A 120 10.68 -3.58 1.30
CA ASN A 120 11.08 -2.30 0.69
C ASN A 120 10.74 -1.09 1.57
N PHE A 121 9.61 -1.13 2.30
CA PHE A 121 9.26 -0.08 3.24
C PHE A 121 10.24 -0.03 4.42
N HIS A 122 10.56 -1.17 5.02
CA HIS A 122 11.52 -1.22 6.13
C HIS A 122 12.94 -0.81 5.70
N ASP A 123 13.39 -1.23 4.51
CA ASP A 123 14.67 -0.80 3.94
C ASP A 123 14.71 0.72 3.70
N ALA A 124 13.63 1.29 3.17
CA ALA A 124 13.51 2.73 2.97
C ALA A 124 13.45 3.50 4.31
N LEU A 125 12.83 2.92 5.33
CA LEU A 125 12.76 3.48 6.67
C LEU A 125 14.14 3.53 7.32
N GLU A 126 14.92 2.44 7.21
CA GLU A 126 16.31 2.38 7.68
C GLU A 126 17.19 3.41 6.95
N LEU A 127 17.08 3.48 5.61
CA LEU A 127 17.84 4.45 4.82
C LEU A 127 17.56 5.89 5.25
N VAL A 128 16.29 6.28 5.37
CA VAL A 128 15.93 7.64 5.81
C VAL A 128 16.43 7.91 7.23
N GLY A 129 16.35 6.93 8.13
CA GLY A 129 16.90 7.02 9.48
C GLY A 129 18.40 7.28 9.50
N SER A 130 19.16 6.66 8.59
CA SER A 130 20.61 6.85 8.46
C SER A 130 21.02 8.23 7.93
N LEU A 131 20.13 8.90 7.20
CA LEU A 131 20.36 10.21 6.59
C LEU A 131 19.74 11.38 7.38
N ALA A 132 18.88 11.08 8.35
CA ALA A 132 18.17 12.09 9.11
C ALA A 132 19.13 12.90 10.00
N THR A 133 18.98 14.23 9.96
CA THR A 133 19.72 15.17 10.80
C THR A 133 18.74 16.12 11.49
N ASP A 134 19.07 16.58 12.70
CA ASP A 134 18.24 17.51 13.47
C ASP A 134 18.19 18.90 12.79
N ASP A 135 19.34 19.35 12.28
CA ASP A 135 19.52 20.62 11.58
C ASP A 135 19.74 20.42 10.08
N TYR A 136 19.50 21.49 9.31
CA TYR A 136 19.72 21.50 7.86
C TYR A 136 21.20 21.20 7.53
N PRO A 137 21.49 20.13 6.76
CA PRO A 137 22.85 19.74 6.42
C PRO A 137 23.38 20.52 5.21
N ASP A 138 24.50 20.09 4.62
CA ASP A 138 24.92 20.60 3.31
C ASP A 138 23.91 20.24 2.20
N GLU A 139 23.95 20.94 1.06
CA GLU A 139 22.96 20.74 0.01
C GLU A 139 22.96 19.34 -0.60
N LYS A 140 24.09 18.63 -0.62
CA LYS A 140 24.14 17.27 -1.18
C LYS A 140 23.40 16.33 -0.23
N SER A 141 23.74 16.35 1.05
CA SER A 141 23.09 15.55 2.08
C SER A 141 21.59 15.84 2.17
N ALA A 142 21.19 17.11 2.03
CA ALA A 142 19.78 17.49 1.98
C ALA A 142 19.05 16.91 0.75
N ARG A 143 19.68 16.88 -0.43
CA ARG A 143 19.11 16.24 -1.63
C ARG A 143 18.98 14.73 -1.47
N ASP A 144 20.02 14.08 -0.95
CA ASP A 144 20.00 12.63 -0.68
C ASP A 144 18.87 12.26 0.29
N TYR A 145 18.66 13.07 1.34
CA TYR A 145 17.55 12.91 2.28
C TYR A 145 16.18 13.09 1.62
N VAL A 146 16.00 14.12 0.79
CA VAL A 146 14.75 14.39 0.05
C VAL A 146 14.38 13.23 -0.86
N ASP A 147 15.36 12.67 -1.57
CA ASP A 147 15.16 11.52 -2.46
C ASP A 147 14.79 10.26 -1.66
N ALA A 148 15.49 10.01 -0.55
CA ALA A 148 15.19 8.88 0.35
C ALA A 148 13.79 8.98 0.96
N VAL A 149 13.36 10.17 1.42
CA VAL A 149 12.00 10.37 1.94
C VAL A 149 10.96 10.17 0.83
N THR A 150 11.24 10.58 -0.40
CA THR A 150 10.32 10.34 -1.53
C THR A 150 10.12 8.85 -1.77
N MET A 151 11.20 8.07 -1.70
CA MET A 151 11.15 6.60 -1.77
C MET A 151 10.35 6.01 -0.59
N LEU A 152 10.65 6.42 0.64
CA LEU A 152 9.95 5.98 1.86
C LEU A 152 8.45 6.18 1.74
N ARG A 153 7.98 7.35 1.27
CA ARG A 153 6.54 7.63 1.13
C ARG A 153 5.87 6.70 0.12
N ARG A 154 6.55 6.42 -1.00
CA ARG A 154 6.04 5.51 -2.03
C ARG A 154 5.94 4.09 -1.47
N ASP A 155 6.98 3.63 -0.80
CA ASP A 155 7.07 2.26 -0.30
C ASP A 155 6.15 2.04 0.90
N TRP A 156 6.00 3.04 1.78
CA TRP A 156 4.95 3.09 2.80
C TRP A 156 3.55 2.91 2.21
N ALA A 157 3.20 3.68 1.18
CA ALA A 157 1.89 3.57 0.55
C ALA A 157 1.67 2.22 -0.14
N ALA A 158 2.73 1.53 -0.57
CA ALA A 158 2.64 0.18 -1.08
C ALA A 158 2.43 -0.84 0.05
N ALA A 159 3.21 -0.75 1.13
CA ALA A 159 3.11 -1.61 2.30
C ALA A 159 1.74 -1.49 3.01
N ASP A 160 1.26 -0.28 3.28
CA ASP A 160 -0.03 -0.04 3.92
C ASP A 160 -1.19 -0.59 3.07
N ARG A 161 -1.17 -0.35 1.76
CA ARG A 161 -2.17 -0.94 0.84
C ARG A 161 -2.11 -2.46 0.83
N PHE A 162 -0.92 -3.04 0.75
CA PHE A 162 -0.72 -4.48 0.81
C PHE A 162 -1.31 -5.03 2.12
N ALA A 163 -0.87 -4.52 3.27
CA ALA A 163 -1.31 -4.97 4.58
C ALA A 163 -2.83 -4.89 4.75
N ARG A 164 -3.46 -3.80 4.29
CA ARG A 164 -4.92 -3.62 4.37
C ARG A 164 -5.69 -4.51 3.41
N SER A 165 -5.19 -4.70 2.18
CA SER A 165 -5.83 -5.56 1.20
C SER A 165 -5.72 -7.05 1.54
N THR A 166 -4.62 -7.43 2.17
CA THR A 166 -4.37 -8.80 2.64
C THR A 166 -5.13 -9.08 3.93
N GLY A 167 -5.10 -8.15 4.90
CA GLY A 167 -5.66 -8.37 6.23
C GLY A 167 -5.10 -9.65 6.86
N THR A 168 -5.98 -10.61 7.12
CA THR A 168 -5.65 -11.95 7.64
C THR A 168 -5.71 -13.05 6.57
N ALA A 169 -5.89 -12.71 5.28
CA ALA A 169 -6.16 -13.67 4.21
C ALA A 169 -4.99 -14.65 3.93
N ASN A 170 -3.76 -14.25 4.23
CA ASN A 170 -2.58 -15.11 4.08
C ASN A 170 -2.39 -16.08 5.26
N LEU A 171 -3.18 -15.95 6.32
CA LEU A 171 -3.09 -16.84 7.48
C LEU A 171 -3.91 -18.12 7.25
N ALA A 172 -3.53 -19.19 7.97
CA ALA A 172 -4.40 -20.36 8.06
C ALA A 172 -5.75 -19.98 8.70
N GLN A 173 -6.83 -20.65 8.32
CA GLN A 173 -8.19 -20.30 8.76
C GLN A 173 -8.33 -20.25 10.30
N ALA A 174 -7.68 -21.18 11.01
CA ALA A 174 -7.69 -21.22 12.47
C ALA A 174 -7.03 -19.97 13.10
N ASP A 175 -5.98 -19.47 12.46
CA ASP A 175 -5.21 -18.32 12.91
C ASP A 175 -5.91 -17.01 12.61
N ALA A 176 -6.46 -16.87 11.40
CA ALA A 176 -7.34 -15.75 11.05
C ALA A 176 -8.52 -15.65 12.03
N ALA A 177 -9.14 -16.78 12.39
CA ALA A 177 -10.21 -16.82 13.38
C ALA A 177 -9.73 -16.48 14.80
N ALA A 178 -8.48 -16.80 15.16
CA ALA A 178 -7.89 -16.40 16.43
C ALA A 178 -7.68 -14.87 16.49
N CYS A 179 -7.15 -14.26 15.43
CA CYS A 179 -7.04 -12.81 15.30
C CYS A 179 -8.41 -12.12 15.45
N GLU A 180 -9.44 -12.63 14.76
CA GLU A 180 -10.80 -12.07 14.85
C GLU A 180 -11.37 -12.15 16.26
N ARG A 181 -11.21 -13.30 16.95
CA ARG A 181 -11.65 -13.46 18.34
C ARG A 181 -10.89 -12.52 19.28
N ALA A 182 -9.57 -12.43 19.17
CA ALA A 182 -8.77 -11.52 19.97
C ALA A 182 -9.20 -10.06 19.77
N LEU A 183 -9.52 -9.67 18.52
CA LEU A 183 -10.01 -8.33 18.23
C LEU A 183 -11.37 -8.05 18.87
N LYS A 184 -12.26 -9.04 18.93
CA LYS A 184 -13.54 -8.91 19.65
C LYS A 184 -13.32 -8.73 21.16
N VAL A 185 -12.42 -9.51 21.76
CA VAL A 185 -12.07 -9.38 23.18
C VAL A 185 -11.44 -8.02 23.46
N TRP A 186 -10.54 -7.55 22.59
CA TRP A 186 -9.94 -6.22 22.67
C TRP A 186 -11.00 -5.10 22.65
N ASN A 187 -11.91 -5.14 21.68
CA ASN A 187 -12.99 -4.13 21.58
C ASN A 187 -13.94 -4.19 22.78
N HIS A 188 -14.17 -5.38 23.33
CA HIS A 188 -15.00 -5.54 24.52
C HIS A 188 -14.32 -4.96 25.76
N ALA A 189 -13.00 -5.15 25.90
CA ALA A 189 -12.21 -4.57 26.99
C ALA A 189 -12.35 -3.04 27.05
N ASP A 190 -12.52 -2.39 25.90
CA ASP A 190 -12.68 -0.93 25.82
C ASP A 190 -13.92 -0.40 26.54
N GLY A 191 -15.00 -1.19 26.59
CA GLY A 191 -16.24 -0.87 27.30
C GLY A 191 -16.28 -1.31 28.76
N THR A 192 -15.16 -1.79 29.31
CA THR A 192 -15.07 -2.34 30.67
C THR A 192 -13.96 -1.67 31.47
N ASP A 193 -14.03 -1.77 32.81
CA ASP A 193 -13.08 -1.17 33.74
C ASP A 193 -12.59 -2.18 34.79
N GLY A 194 -11.57 -1.78 35.56
CA GLY A 194 -11.09 -2.54 36.72
C GLY A 194 -10.52 -3.92 36.37
N HIS A 195 -10.75 -4.87 37.28
CA HIS A 195 -10.31 -6.27 37.13
C HIS A 195 -10.87 -6.98 35.90
N GLU A 196 -12.07 -6.64 35.45
CA GLU A 196 -12.69 -7.26 34.27
C GLU A 196 -11.94 -6.86 33.00
N ARG A 197 -11.65 -5.55 32.83
CA ARG A 197 -10.79 -5.06 31.74
C ARG A 197 -9.44 -5.75 31.76
N ALA A 198 -8.82 -5.89 32.94
CA ALA A 198 -7.53 -6.55 33.08
C ALA A 198 -7.57 -8.03 32.65
N ALA A 199 -8.68 -8.73 32.89
CA ALA A 199 -8.85 -10.12 32.46
C ALA A 199 -8.95 -10.22 30.93
N TYR A 200 -9.74 -9.38 30.28
CA TYR A 200 -9.84 -9.35 28.81
C TYR A 200 -8.50 -9.01 28.15
N LEU A 201 -7.78 -8.01 28.66
CA LEU A 201 -6.47 -7.64 28.14
C LEU A 201 -5.44 -8.77 28.26
N LYS A 202 -5.44 -9.51 29.38
CA LYS A 202 -4.58 -10.70 29.54
C LYS A 202 -4.92 -11.79 28.53
N GLN A 203 -6.20 -11.99 28.22
CA GLN A 203 -6.63 -12.94 27.19
C GLN A 203 -6.15 -12.52 25.79
N VAL A 204 -6.16 -11.23 25.47
CA VAL A 204 -5.61 -10.70 24.21
C VAL A 204 -4.10 -10.96 24.14
N ILE A 205 -3.35 -10.64 25.20
CA ILE A 205 -1.89 -10.90 25.29
C ILE A 205 -1.61 -12.38 25.04
N ALA A 206 -2.28 -13.28 25.77
CA ALA A 206 -2.06 -14.73 25.61
C ALA A 206 -2.33 -15.23 24.19
N THR A 207 -3.32 -14.64 23.50
CA THR A 207 -3.62 -14.98 22.10
C THR A 207 -2.52 -14.49 21.15
N ILE A 208 -2.05 -13.25 21.35
CA ILE A 208 -0.94 -12.68 20.55
C ILE A 208 0.33 -13.50 20.77
N ASP A 209 0.66 -13.85 22.00
CA ASP A 209 1.84 -14.66 22.34
C ASP A 209 1.76 -16.03 21.66
N THR A 210 0.61 -16.72 21.74
CA THR A 210 0.41 -18.01 21.07
C THR A 210 0.60 -17.92 19.55
N LEU A 211 0.10 -16.84 18.92
CA LEU A 211 0.28 -16.62 17.48
C LEU A 211 1.74 -16.30 17.13
N SER A 212 2.43 -15.56 18.00
CA SER A 212 3.84 -15.20 17.83
C SER A 212 4.78 -16.40 18.01
N GLU A 213 4.56 -17.24 19.02
CA GLU A 213 5.34 -18.47 19.26
C GLU A 213 5.26 -19.45 18.08
N ARG A 214 4.12 -19.45 17.38
CA ARG A 214 3.90 -20.26 16.18
C ARG A 214 4.47 -19.64 14.90
N GLY A 215 5.04 -18.43 14.98
CA GLY A 215 5.58 -17.70 13.84
C GLY A 215 4.50 -17.18 12.87
N VAL A 216 3.24 -17.09 13.31
CA VAL A 216 2.12 -16.67 12.46
C VAL A 216 2.07 -15.15 12.34
N ILE A 217 2.33 -14.46 13.44
CA ILE A 217 2.45 -13.00 13.50
C ILE A 217 3.78 -12.64 14.15
N THR A 218 4.38 -11.56 13.71
CA THR A 218 5.52 -10.97 14.43
C THR A 218 4.99 -9.77 15.18
N ALA A 219 4.80 -9.92 16.50
CA ALA A 219 4.32 -8.83 17.34
C ALA A 219 5.49 -7.91 17.70
N PRO A 220 5.40 -6.59 17.42
CA PRO A 220 6.37 -5.63 17.94
C PRO A 220 6.42 -5.64 19.47
N GLU A 221 7.62 -5.54 20.04
CA GLU A 221 7.81 -5.50 21.51
C GLU A 221 7.01 -4.36 22.16
N GLN A 222 6.85 -3.25 21.45
CA GLN A 222 6.11 -2.08 21.90
C GLN A 222 4.62 -2.39 22.17
N ILE A 223 3.98 -3.21 21.34
CA ILE A 223 2.58 -3.64 21.52
C ILE A 223 2.44 -4.42 22.82
N GLN A 224 3.35 -5.36 23.08
CA GLN A 224 3.34 -6.16 24.31
C GLN A 224 3.55 -5.27 25.55
N ALA A 225 4.52 -4.35 25.50
CA ALA A 225 4.79 -3.43 26.59
C ALA A 225 3.60 -2.49 26.89
N GLN A 226 2.92 -2.01 25.85
CA GLN A 226 1.72 -1.18 25.98
C GLN A 226 0.54 -1.96 26.58
N LEU A 227 0.31 -3.19 26.12
CA LEU A 227 -0.72 -4.07 26.67
C LEU A 227 -0.47 -4.37 28.16
N ALA A 228 0.76 -4.71 28.53
CA ALA A 228 1.14 -4.94 29.92
C ALA A 228 0.93 -3.70 30.81
N THR A 229 1.22 -2.51 30.26
CA THR A 229 0.97 -1.23 30.93
C THR A 229 -0.53 -1.00 31.13
N GLN A 230 -1.38 -1.29 30.14
CA GLN A 230 -2.83 -1.15 30.27
C GLN A 230 -3.42 -2.12 31.30
N VAL A 231 -2.93 -3.35 31.36
CA VAL A 231 -3.33 -4.33 32.39
C VAL A 231 -3.03 -3.79 33.80
N ARG A 232 -1.84 -3.24 34.01
CA ARG A 232 -1.45 -2.68 35.32
C ARG A 232 -2.37 -1.53 35.73
N LYS A 233 -2.59 -0.57 34.82
CA LYS A 233 -3.50 0.56 35.04
C LYS A 233 -4.94 0.13 35.33
N ALA A 234 -5.40 -0.95 34.71
CA ALA A 234 -6.74 -1.48 34.95
C ALA A 234 -6.88 -2.13 36.33
N ILE A 235 -5.81 -2.68 36.90
CA ILE A 235 -5.81 -3.27 38.26
C ILE A 235 -5.70 -2.19 39.35
N GLU A 236 -5.05 -1.07 39.05
CA GLU A 236 -4.88 0.04 39.99
C GLU A 236 -6.14 0.92 40.16
N LYS A 237 -7.12 0.79 39.26
CA LYS A 237 -8.43 1.46 39.32
C LYS A 237 -9.46 0.61 40.03
#